data_AF-A0A1J1JBJ9-F1
#
_entry.id   AF-A0A1J1JBJ9-F1
#
_cell.length_a   1.000
_cell.length_b   1.000
_cell.length_c   1.000
_cell.angle_alpha   90.00
_cell.angle_beta   90.00
_cell.angle_gamma   90.00
#
_symmetry.space_group_name_H-M   'P 1'
#
loop_
_entity.id
_entity.type
_entity.pdbx_description
1 polymer ?
#
loop_
_entity_poly.entity_id
_entity_poly.type
_entity_poly.pdbx_seq_one_letter_code
_entity_poly.pdbx_strand_id
1 'polypeptide(L)'
;MEPVTLTIIIASAIFGSAGVTATVCKWEDILFALKGKRVTILGVQQVGKTTLFTYIEKGVWLDNYQATVLPKEIGEKKLRKEDLEIRLKKTRDVPGSATADIRSQWQKIVENSDIILYIVRTDLLLREDEKMGQRVENDIQHIGEWVKNSNKLFFIVGNHWNTDAEFKSFIDDKEAKYLGRFKELSIYHKLTQLLGGGSMMKVVLGSLSDSRSADQLIVEIFRQVLQK
;
A
#
# COMPACT_ATOMS: atom_id res chain seq x y z
N MET A 1 8.13 -35.05 -6.41
CA MET A 1 7.76 -33.75 -7.01
C MET A 1 8.53 -32.69 -6.25
N GLU A 2 9.50 -32.05 -6.91
CA GLU A 2 10.24 -30.95 -6.30
C GLU A 2 9.36 -29.68 -6.24
N PRO A 3 9.44 -28.87 -5.17
CA PRO A 3 8.68 -27.63 -5.08
C PRO A 3 9.21 -26.58 -6.07
N VAL A 4 8.35 -26.17 -7.01
CA VAL A 4 8.63 -25.05 -7.92
C VAL A 4 8.66 -23.75 -7.12
N THR A 5 9.84 -23.14 -7.00
CA THR A 5 10.05 -21.88 -6.26
C THR A 5 9.83 -20.69 -7.21
N LEU A 6 8.78 -19.90 -7.00
CA LEU A 6 8.54 -18.68 -7.78
C LEU A 6 9.41 -17.53 -7.25
N THR A 7 10.42 -17.15 -8.04
CA THR A 7 11.34 -16.05 -7.73
C THR A 7 10.83 -14.78 -8.41
N ILE A 8 10.46 -13.77 -7.62
CA ILE A 8 10.02 -12.46 -8.13
C ILE A 8 11.23 -11.52 -8.11
N ILE A 9 11.56 -10.97 -9.28
CA ILE A 9 12.62 -9.96 -9.44
C ILE A 9 11.94 -8.61 -9.65
N ILE A 10 12.04 -7.72 -8.66
CA ILE A 10 11.52 -6.35 -8.77
C ILE A 10 12.68 -5.38 -8.56
N ALA A 11 12.77 -4.41 -9.47
CA ALA A 11 13.68 -3.28 -9.33
C ALA A 11 13.17 -2.39 -8.20
N SER A 12 13.79 -2.48 -7.03
CA SER A 12 13.53 -1.54 -5.94
C SER A 12 14.09 -0.17 -6.29
N ALA A 13 13.23 0.84 -6.41
CA ALA A 13 13.63 2.24 -6.43
C ALA A 13 14.04 2.68 -5.01
N ILE A 14 15.18 2.18 -4.51
CA ILE A 14 15.81 2.66 -3.27
C ILE A 14 17.13 3.31 -3.66
N PHE A 15 17.17 4.59 -4.05
CA PHE A 15 18.47 5.24 -4.22
C PHE A 15 18.54 6.64 -3.64
N GLY A 16 19.10 6.70 -2.42
CA GLY A 16 20.26 7.56 -2.23
C GLY A 16 21.42 6.96 -3.03
N SER A 17 21.96 7.75 -3.96
CA SER A 17 23.17 7.55 -4.77
C SER A 17 23.75 6.12 -4.90
N ALA A 18 23.69 5.60 -6.13
CA ALA A 18 24.42 4.45 -6.70
C ALA A 18 23.80 3.04 -6.54
N GLY A 19 23.19 2.58 -7.65
CA GLY A 19 23.17 1.17 -8.07
C GLY A 19 21.89 0.39 -7.83
N VAL A 20 20.93 0.41 -8.77
CA VAL A 20 19.70 -0.41 -8.76
C VAL A 20 19.99 -1.88 -8.47
N THR A 21 19.90 -2.28 -7.20
CA THR A 21 19.96 -3.68 -6.80
C THR A 21 18.57 -4.27 -7.00
N ALA A 22 18.43 -5.10 -8.04
CA ALA A 22 17.28 -5.98 -8.19
C ALA A 22 17.26 -6.94 -6.99
N THR A 23 16.26 -6.80 -6.12
CA THR A 23 16.12 -7.71 -4.98
C THR A 23 15.27 -8.88 -5.43
N VAL A 24 15.87 -10.07 -5.44
CA VAL A 24 15.14 -11.33 -5.59
C VAL A 24 14.38 -11.58 -4.29
N CYS A 25 13.06 -11.51 -4.35
CA CYS A 25 12.19 -11.86 -3.23
C CYS A 25 11.38 -13.10 -3.63
N LYS A 26 11.37 -14.13 -2.78
CA LYS A 26 10.51 -15.29 -3.04
C LYS A 26 9.11 -14.96 -2.54
N TRP A 27 8.11 -15.23 -3.38
CA TRP A 27 6.71 -15.05 -2.99
C TRP A 27 6.34 -15.83 -1.73
N GLU A 28 6.95 -17.01 -1.55
CA GLU A 28 6.74 -17.85 -0.37
C GLU A 28 7.18 -17.16 0.93
N ASP A 29 8.21 -16.33 0.89
CA ASP A 29 8.67 -15.56 2.06
C ASP A 29 7.64 -14.49 2.44
N ILE A 30 7.05 -13.83 1.42
CA ILE A 30 5.96 -12.87 1.60
C ILE A 30 4.74 -13.56 2.22
N LEU A 31 4.31 -14.68 1.64
CA LEU A 31 3.18 -15.46 2.17
C LEU A 31 3.43 -15.90 3.61
N PHE A 32 4.64 -16.39 3.91
CA PHE A 32 5.02 -16.80 5.25
C PHE A 32 4.97 -15.62 6.25
N ALA A 33 5.46 -14.44 5.85
CA ALA A 33 5.43 -13.25 6.70
C ALA A 33 4.01 -12.70 6.92
N LEU A 34 3.11 -12.89 5.95
CA LEU A 34 1.70 -12.51 6.03
C LEU A 34 0.85 -13.54 6.78
N LYS A 35 1.32 -14.77 6.95
CA LYS A 35 0.53 -15.85 7.53
C LYS A 35 0.00 -15.50 8.92
N GLY A 36 -1.32 -15.53 9.06
CA GLY A 36 -2.03 -15.23 10.31
C GLY A 36 -2.05 -13.75 10.70
N LYS A 37 -1.58 -12.85 9.81
CA LYS A 37 -1.68 -11.40 10.02
C LYS A 37 -3.08 -10.90 9.70
N ARG A 38 -3.51 -9.87 10.43
CA ARG A 38 -4.73 -9.13 10.18
C ARG A 38 -4.38 -7.84 9.44
N VAL A 39 -4.83 -7.72 8.20
CA VAL A 39 -4.59 -6.55 7.36
C VAL A 39 -5.85 -5.71 7.32
N THR A 40 -5.74 -4.40 7.56
CA THR A 40 -6.86 -3.48 7.36
C THR A 40 -6.59 -2.46 6.27
N ILE A 41 -7.63 -2.10 5.52
CA ILE A 41 -7.57 -1.08 4.47
C ILE A 41 -8.45 0.11 4.87
N LEU A 42 -7.82 1.27 5.00
CA LEU A 42 -8.39 2.56 5.40
C LEU A 42 -8.11 3.63 4.33
N GLY A 43 -8.70 4.81 4.50
CA GLY A 43 -8.55 5.94 3.55
C GLY A 43 -9.89 6.60 3.20
N VAL A 44 -9.84 7.81 2.65
CA VAL A 44 -11.04 8.61 2.33
C VAL A 44 -11.87 7.98 1.21
N GLN A 45 -13.04 8.56 0.87
CA GLN A 45 -13.86 8.04 -0.22
C GLN A 45 -13.13 8.10 -1.56
N GLN A 46 -13.48 7.18 -2.47
CA GLN A 46 -13.01 7.18 -3.86
C GLN A 46 -11.49 7.09 -4.09
N VAL A 47 -10.72 6.64 -3.09
CA VAL A 47 -9.26 6.40 -3.22
C VAL A 47 -8.88 5.02 -3.79
N GLY A 48 -9.84 4.11 -3.96
CA GLY A 48 -9.59 2.75 -4.48
C GLY A 48 -9.58 1.61 -3.45
N LYS A 49 -10.06 1.82 -2.21
CA LYS A 49 -10.09 0.78 -1.15
C LYS A 49 -10.78 -0.52 -1.55
N THR A 50 -11.99 -0.41 -2.12
CA THR A 50 -12.76 -1.59 -2.57
C THR A 50 -12.03 -2.32 -3.68
N THR A 51 -11.37 -1.58 -4.58
CA THR A 51 -10.58 -2.15 -5.67
C THR A 51 -9.38 -2.92 -5.12
N LEU A 52 -8.59 -2.30 -4.22
CA LEU A 52 -7.46 -2.97 -3.56
C LEU A 52 -7.93 -4.25 -2.85
N PHE A 53 -8.98 -4.15 -2.04
CA PHE A 53 -9.56 -5.30 -1.34
C PHE A 53 -9.96 -6.41 -2.31
N THR A 54 -10.66 -6.06 -3.39
CA THR A 54 -11.13 -7.02 -4.39
C THR A 54 -9.96 -7.74 -5.05
N TYR A 55 -8.89 -7.02 -5.40
CA TYR A 55 -7.71 -7.68 -5.94
C TYR A 55 -7.09 -8.62 -4.90
N ILE A 56 -6.94 -8.20 -3.63
CA ILE A 56 -6.27 -9.05 -2.62
C ILE A 56 -7.12 -10.29 -2.32
N GLU A 57 -8.43 -10.10 -2.16
CA GLU A 57 -9.38 -11.19 -1.90
C GLU A 57 -9.45 -12.20 -3.04
N LYS A 58 -9.49 -11.74 -4.31
CA LYS A 58 -9.61 -12.65 -5.45
C LYS A 58 -8.33 -13.40 -5.78
N GLY A 59 -7.20 -13.02 -5.19
CA GLY A 59 -5.92 -13.67 -5.46
C GLY A 59 -5.45 -13.52 -6.92
N VAL A 60 -6.05 -12.60 -7.69
CA VAL A 60 -5.76 -12.37 -9.12
C VAL A 60 -4.47 -11.56 -9.18
N TRP A 61 -3.35 -12.24 -9.00
CA TRP A 61 -2.04 -11.60 -8.85
C TRP A 61 -0.97 -12.14 -9.81
N LEU A 62 -1.26 -13.26 -10.50
CA LEU A 62 -0.24 -14.02 -11.24
C LEU A 62 -0.69 -14.59 -12.59
N ASP A 63 -1.99 -14.59 -12.94
CA ASP A 63 -2.43 -15.10 -14.25
C ASP A 63 -1.91 -14.26 -15.42
N ASN A 64 -1.60 -12.97 -15.20
CA ASN A 64 -1.28 -12.03 -16.27
C ASN A 64 0.18 -11.57 -16.34
N TYR A 65 1.04 -11.89 -15.36
CA TYR A 65 2.45 -11.50 -15.40
C TYR A 65 3.33 -12.48 -16.21
N GLN A 66 2.82 -13.66 -16.58
CA GLN A 66 3.52 -14.65 -17.41
C GLN A 66 3.05 -14.67 -18.88
N ALA A 67 3.21 -13.57 -19.61
CA ALA A 67 3.08 -13.64 -21.07
C ALA A 67 4.01 -12.66 -21.80
N THR A 68 5.34 -12.86 -21.73
CA THR A 68 6.20 -12.64 -22.93
C THR A 68 7.53 -13.41 -22.95
N VAL A 69 7.84 -14.34 -22.04
CA VAL A 69 9.01 -15.24 -22.23
C VAL A 69 8.72 -16.64 -21.66
N LEU A 70 8.36 -17.57 -22.56
CA LEU A 70 8.35 -19.05 -22.41
C LEU A 70 7.27 -19.70 -21.50
N PRO A 71 6.93 -20.99 -21.74
CA PRO A 71 5.55 -21.47 -21.72
C PRO A 71 5.12 -22.19 -20.44
N LYS A 72 3.80 -22.07 -20.18
CA LYS A 72 2.87 -22.97 -19.47
C LYS A 72 3.48 -24.05 -18.56
N GLU A 73 3.30 -23.84 -17.26
CA GLU A 73 2.56 -24.71 -16.33
C GLU A 73 2.91 -24.27 -14.90
N ILE A 74 2.14 -23.34 -14.33
CA ILE A 74 2.32 -22.96 -12.92
C ILE A 74 0.96 -23.01 -12.25
N GLY A 75 0.81 -23.99 -11.36
CA GLY A 75 -0.39 -24.19 -10.56
C GLY A 75 -0.71 -22.97 -9.72
N GLU A 76 -1.99 -22.63 -9.70
CA GLU A 76 -2.59 -21.55 -8.92
C GLU A 76 -2.19 -21.60 -7.43
N LYS A 77 -1.14 -20.90 -7.00
CA LYS A 77 -0.90 -20.61 -5.58
C LYS A 77 -1.57 -19.29 -5.21
N LYS A 78 -2.89 -19.32 -5.09
CA LYS A 78 -3.70 -18.21 -4.54
C LYS A 78 -3.42 -18.06 -3.04
N LEU A 79 -3.37 -16.83 -2.54
CA LEU A 79 -3.50 -16.54 -1.11
C LEU A 79 -4.81 -17.18 -0.64
N ARG A 80 -4.74 -18.21 0.22
CA ARG A 80 -5.95 -18.74 0.82
C ARG A 80 -6.44 -17.74 1.86
N LYS A 81 -7.75 -17.61 1.98
CA LYS A 81 -8.39 -16.79 3.01
C LYS A 81 -7.98 -17.19 4.44
N GLU A 82 -7.50 -18.41 4.62
CA GLU A 82 -6.94 -18.96 5.86
C GLU A 82 -5.55 -18.41 6.20
N ASP A 83 -4.76 -17.98 5.21
CA ASP A 83 -3.41 -17.45 5.42
C ASP A 83 -3.43 -15.96 5.77
N LEU A 84 -4.48 -15.22 5.39
CA LEU A 84 -4.56 -13.77 5.57
C LEU A 84 -5.99 -13.32 5.89
N GLU A 85 -6.20 -12.71 7.05
CA GLU A 85 -7.48 -12.07 7.38
C GLU A 85 -7.46 -10.60 6.94
N ILE A 86 -8.24 -10.27 5.91
CA ILE A 86 -8.33 -8.90 5.39
C ILE A 86 -9.64 -8.28 5.83
N ARG A 87 -9.55 -7.14 6.51
CA ARG A 87 -10.69 -6.35 6.95
C ARG A 87 -10.78 -5.06 6.14
N LEU A 88 -11.88 -4.89 5.41
CA LEU A 88 -12.18 -3.65 4.71
C LEU A 88 -13.19 -2.84 5.51
N LYS A 89 -12.93 -1.55 5.73
CA LYS A 89 -13.97 -0.61 6.17
C LYS A 89 -14.24 0.42 5.08
N LYS A 90 -15.49 0.43 4.60
CA LYS A 90 -15.99 1.55 3.78
C LYS A 90 -16.09 2.78 4.68
N THR A 91 -15.43 3.83 4.25
CA THR A 91 -15.46 5.13 4.92
C THR A 91 -16.63 5.92 4.33
N ARG A 92 -17.58 6.34 5.17
CA ARG A 92 -18.43 7.48 4.81
C ARG A 92 -17.61 8.75 4.96
N ASP A 93 -17.90 9.78 4.19
CA ASP A 93 -17.43 11.10 4.59
C ASP A 93 -18.00 11.38 5.97
N VAL A 94 -17.08 11.62 6.90
CA VAL A 94 -17.42 11.92 8.29
C VAL A 94 -17.17 13.42 8.42
N PRO A 95 -18.22 14.27 8.38
CA PRO A 95 -18.10 15.64 8.85
C PRO A 95 -17.54 15.62 10.27
N GLY A 96 -16.74 16.62 10.65
CA GLY A 96 -16.08 16.67 11.97
C GLY A 96 -17.02 16.49 13.18
N SER A 97 -18.33 16.65 13.00
CA SER A 97 -19.38 16.49 14.02
C SER A 97 -20.12 15.13 14.03
N ALA A 98 -19.89 14.23 13.07
CA ALA A 98 -20.59 12.94 12.97
C ALA A 98 -19.79 11.75 13.57
N THR A 99 -18.91 12.03 14.53
CA THR A 99 -17.57 11.42 14.58
C THR A 99 -17.35 10.29 15.59
N ALA A 100 -18.11 10.16 16.68
CA ALA A 100 -17.75 9.22 17.75
C ALA A 100 -17.89 7.74 17.37
N ASP A 101 -19.02 7.34 16.77
CA ASP A 101 -19.31 5.93 16.47
C ASP A 101 -18.51 5.38 15.29
N ILE A 102 -18.23 6.23 14.30
CA ILE A 102 -17.39 5.83 13.17
C ILE A 102 -15.93 5.75 13.60
N ARG A 103 -15.50 6.67 14.46
CA ARG A 103 -14.14 6.68 15.02
C ARG A 103 -13.89 5.49 15.95
N SER A 104 -14.83 5.16 16.83
CA SER A 104 -14.71 3.98 17.71
C SER A 104 -14.64 2.67 16.92
N GLN A 105 -15.35 2.58 15.78
CA GLN A 105 -15.24 1.44 14.87
C GLN A 105 -13.88 1.37 14.17
N TRP A 106 -13.32 2.49 13.72
CA TRP A 106 -11.97 2.52 13.14
C TRP A 106 -10.93 2.12 14.16
N GLN A 107 -11.02 2.65 15.39
CA GLN A 107 -10.14 2.30 16.48
C GLN A 107 -10.14 0.79 16.72
N LYS A 108 -11.31 0.16 16.90
CA LYS A 108 -11.41 -1.30 17.07
C LYS A 108 -10.78 -2.08 15.93
N ILE A 109 -10.91 -1.60 14.69
CA ILE A 109 -10.32 -2.27 13.53
C ILE A 109 -8.79 -2.14 13.56
N VAL A 110 -8.28 -0.93 13.82
CA VAL A 110 -6.84 -0.64 13.91
C VAL A 110 -6.17 -1.42 15.04
N GLU A 111 -6.78 -1.44 16.23
CA GLU A 111 -6.31 -2.21 17.38
C GLU A 111 -6.20 -3.71 17.06
N ASN A 112 -7.17 -4.24 16.31
CA ASN A 112 -7.21 -5.62 15.86
C ASN A 112 -6.46 -5.90 14.54
N SER A 113 -5.64 -4.97 14.06
CA SER A 113 -4.85 -5.16 12.83
C SER A 113 -3.36 -5.25 13.15
N ASP A 114 -2.63 -6.04 12.38
CA ASP A 114 -1.16 -6.13 12.45
C ASP A 114 -0.51 -5.28 11.35
N ILE A 115 -1.20 -5.11 10.22
CA ILE A 115 -0.79 -4.29 9.07
C ILE A 115 -1.94 -3.34 8.72
N ILE A 116 -1.64 -2.06 8.56
CA ILE A 116 -2.62 -1.02 8.23
C ILE A 116 -2.23 -0.39 6.89
N LEU A 117 -3.11 -0.50 5.90
CA LEU A 117 -2.95 0.10 4.57
C LEU A 117 -3.88 1.33 4.48
N TYR A 118 -3.33 2.53 4.55
CA TYR A 118 -4.10 3.77 4.38
C TYR A 118 -3.91 4.31 2.96
N ILE A 119 -4.95 4.22 2.14
CA ILE A 119 -4.90 4.62 0.73
C ILE A 119 -5.17 6.11 0.56
N VAL A 120 -4.36 6.78 -0.26
CA VAL A 120 -4.48 8.21 -0.58
C VAL A 120 -4.56 8.45 -2.09
N ARG A 121 -5.17 9.57 -2.48
CA ARG A 121 -5.09 10.13 -3.83
C ARG A 121 -3.79 10.92 -3.97
N THR A 122 -2.76 10.29 -4.53
CA THR A 122 -1.43 10.90 -4.62
C THR A 122 -1.44 12.15 -5.48
N ASP A 123 -2.17 12.14 -6.58
CA ASP A 123 -2.28 13.26 -7.49
C ASP A 123 -2.98 14.48 -6.88
N LEU A 124 -3.98 14.27 -6.02
CA LEU A 124 -4.62 15.37 -5.28
C LEU A 124 -3.71 15.94 -4.20
N LEU A 125 -2.95 15.08 -3.50
CA LEU A 125 -1.99 15.54 -2.49
C LEU A 125 -0.82 16.31 -3.11
N LEU A 126 -0.33 15.89 -4.28
CA LEU A 126 0.75 16.59 -4.99
C LEU A 126 0.31 17.92 -5.61
N ARG A 127 -0.99 18.06 -5.91
CA ARG A 127 -1.60 19.34 -6.30
C ARG A 127 -1.99 20.20 -5.11
N GLU A 128 -1.60 19.80 -3.90
CA GLU A 128 -1.88 20.51 -2.66
C GLU A 128 -3.38 20.77 -2.43
N ASP A 129 -4.24 19.81 -2.82
CA ASP A 129 -5.68 19.91 -2.56
C ASP A 129 -5.94 19.99 -1.05
N GLU A 130 -6.40 21.16 -0.59
CA GLU A 130 -6.55 21.46 0.84
C GLU A 130 -7.53 20.51 1.54
N LYS A 131 -8.63 20.14 0.87
CA LYS A 131 -9.66 19.29 1.47
C LYS A 131 -9.13 17.87 1.67
N MET A 132 -8.46 17.33 0.66
CA MET A 132 -7.80 16.03 0.74
C MET A 132 -6.71 16.05 1.81
N GLY A 133 -5.86 17.09 1.80
CA GLY A 133 -4.77 17.25 2.77
C GLY A 133 -5.27 17.29 4.21
N GLN A 134 -6.22 18.18 4.52
CA GLN A 134 -6.83 18.28 5.85
C GLN A 134 -7.50 16.99 6.28
N ARG A 135 -8.18 16.30 5.36
CA ARG A 135 -8.85 15.04 5.71
C ARG A 135 -7.85 13.93 6.03
N VAL A 136 -6.80 13.78 5.23
CA VAL A 136 -5.73 12.80 5.48
C VAL A 136 -5.02 13.12 6.79
N GLU A 137 -4.75 14.39 7.07
CA GLU A 137 -4.13 14.83 8.33
C GLU A 137 -5.00 14.47 9.54
N ASN A 138 -6.29 14.78 9.50
CA ASN A 138 -7.23 14.46 10.59
C ASN A 138 -7.35 12.95 10.82
N ASP A 139 -7.50 12.16 9.75
CA ASP A 139 -7.59 10.70 9.86
C ASP A 139 -6.32 10.12 10.51
N ILE A 140 -5.14 10.59 10.10
CA ILE A 140 -3.86 10.04 10.57
C ILE A 140 -3.51 10.53 11.97
N GLN A 141 -3.93 11.73 12.37
CA GLN A 141 -3.80 12.16 13.76
C GLN A 141 -4.47 11.15 14.71
N HIS A 142 -5.69 10.71 14.36
CA HIS A 142 -6.41 9.74 15.16
C HIS A 142 -5.81 8.34 15.09
N ILE A 143 -5.40 7.90 13.90
CA ILE A 143 -4.75 6.59 13.78
C ILE A 143 -3.41 6.55 14.52
N GLY A 144 -2.63 7.63 14.43
CA GLY A 144 -1.36 7.83 15.13
C GLY A 144 -1.51 7.65 16.64
N GLU A 145 -2.57 8.22 17.23
CA GLU A 145 -2.91 8.01 18.64
C GLU A 145 -3.14 6.52 18.98
N TRP A 146 -3.83 5.78 18.11
CA TRP A 146 -4.17 4.36 18.34
C TRP A 146 -3.02 3.39 18.11
N VAL A 147 -2.08 3.75 17.22
CA VAL A 147 -0.91 2.91 16.91
C VAL A 147 0.33 3.32 17.70
N LYS A 148 0.24 4.39 18.50
CA LYS A 148 1.34 4.85 19.35
C LYS A 148 1.85 3.72 20.24
N ASN A 149 3.16 3.51 20.23
CA ASN A 149 3.84 2.43 20.95
C ASN A 149 3.41 0.99 20.55
N SER A 150 2.76 0.82 19.39
CA SER A 150 2.44 -0.49 18.85
C SER A 150 3.52 -0.94 17.84
N ASN A 151 3.67 -2.25 17.67
CA ASN A 151 4.55 -2.84 16.65
C ASN A 151 3.82 -3.06 15.31
N LYS A 152 2.77 -2.28 15.04
CA LYS A 152 1.95 -2.42 13.83
C LYS A 152 2.68 -1.80 12.65
N LEU A 153 2.63 -2.46 11.49
CA LEU A 153 3.18 -1.90 10.26
C LEU A 153 2.15 -0.98 9.61
N PHE A 154 2.53 0.28 9.40
CA PHE A 154 1.67 1.27 8.76
C PHE A 154 2.16 1.59 7.36
N PHE A 155 1.26 1.52 6.38
CA PHE A 155 1.51 1.86 4.99
C PHE A 155 0.65 3.03 4.54
N ILE A 156 1.29 4.05 3.97
CA ILE A 156 0.63 4.98 3.06
C ILE A 156 0.69 4.38 1.67
N VAL A 157 -0.48 4.08 1.10
CA VAL A 157 -0.62 3.51 -0.24
C VAL A 157 -1.14 4.60 -1.17
N GLY A 158 -0.25 5.15 -1.98
CA GLY A 158 -0.62 6.11 -3.02
C GLY A 158 -1.27 5.42 -4.21
N ASN A 159 -2.42 5.94 -4.63
CA ASN A 159 -3.12 5.53 -5.83
C ASN A 159 -3.37 6.74 -6.76
N HIS A 160 -3.79 6.47 -7.99
CA HIS A 160 -4.17 7.48 -9.00
C HIS A 160 -3.04 8.38 -9.52
N TRP A 161 -1.78 7.96 -9.40
CA TRP A 161 -0.68 8.71 -10.04
C TRP A 161 -0.77 8.70 -11.58
N ASN A 162 -1.36 7.66 -12.17
CA ASN A 162 -1.48 7.51 -13.62
C ASN A 162 -2.45 8.52 -14.26
N THR A 163 -3.28 9.19 -13.46
CA THR A 163 -4.10 10.32 -13.92
C THR A 163 -3.39 11.67 -13.81
N ASP A 164 -2.20 11.71 -13.20
CA ASP A 164 -1.48 12.94 -12.99
C ASP A 164 -0.64 13.36 -14.22
N ALA A 165 -0.76 14.63 -14.60
CA ALA A 165 0.02 15.20 -15.70
C ALA A 165 1.51 15.29 -15.34
N GLU A 166 1.83 15.58 -14.08
CA GLU A 166 3.21 15.66 -13.61
C GLU A 166 3.90 14.30 -13.74
N PHE A 167 3.26 13.21 -13.29
CA PHE A 167 3.79 11.86 -13.48
C PHE A 167 4.05 11.55 -14.96
N LYS A 168 3.08 11.88 -15.83
CA LYS A 168 3.18 11.64 -17.28
C LYS A 168 4.33 12.41 -17.93
N SER A 169 4.68 13.58 -17.37
CA SER A 169 5.74 14.46 -17.90
C SER A 169 7.16 13.93 -17.68
N PHE A 170 7.38 13.06 -16.68
CA PHE A 170 8.68 12.45 -16.48
C PHE A 170 9.03 11.52 -17.65
N ILE A 171 10.28 11.52 -18.09
CA ILE A 171 10.78 10.66 -19.18
C ILE A 171 11.31 9.36 -18.57
N ASP A 172 12.35 9.48 -17.74
CA ASP A 172 12.97 8.36 -17.02
C ASP A 172 12.74 8.46 -15.50
N ASP A 173 12.77 7.31 -14.82
CA ASP A 173 12.63 7.15 -13.36
C ASP A 173 11.37 7.80 -12.78
N LYS A 174 10.26 7.76 -13.52
CA LYS A 174 9.01 8.46 -13.17
C LYS A 174 8.53 8.12 -11.76
N GLU A 175 8.54 6.84 -11.40
CA GLU A 175 8.09 6.35 -10.08
C GLU A 175 8.96 6.89 -8.95
N ALA A 176 10.29 6.88 -9.10
CA ALA A 176 11.21 7.38 -8.10
C ALA A 176 11.09 8.89 -7.92
N LYS A 177 11.00 9.65 -9.02
CA LYS A 177 10.79 11.10 -9.00
C LYS A 177 9.47 11.48 -8.35
N TYR A 178 8.39 10.77 -8.71
CA TYR A 178 7.07 11.02 -8.15
C TYR A 178 6.99 10.67 -6.67
N LEU A 179 7.65 9.60 -6.23
CA LEU A 179 7.84 9.28 -4.82
C LEU A 179 8.66 10.34 -4.09
N GLY A 180 9.74 10.84 -4.71
CA GLY A 180 10.56 11.93 -4.17
C GLY A 180 9.70 13.17 -3.90
N ARG A 181 8.93 13.60 -4.91
CA ARG A 181 7.99 14.73 -4.79
C ARG A 181 6.96 14.51 -3.68
N PHE A 182 6.40 13.31 -3.59
CA PHE A 182 5.46 12.99 -2.51
C PHE A 182 6.09 13.10 -1.13
N LYS A 183 7.36 12.70 -0.98
CA LYS A 183 8.11 12.78 0.27
C LYS A 183 8.51 14.22 0.65
N GLU A 184 8.53 15.14 -0.30
CA GLU A 184 8.77 16.58 -0.04
C GLU A 184 7.52 17.29 0.49
N LEU A 185 6.33 16.68 0.37
CA LEU A 185 5.11 17.32 0.84
C LEU A 185 5.12 17.48 2.36
N SER A 186 4.69 18.65 2.84
CA SER A 186 4.50 18.92 4.27
C SER A 186 3.64 17.85 4.96
N ILE A 187 2.62 17.34 4.26
CA ILE A 187 1.79 16.26 4.80
C ILE A 187 2.59 14.98 5.04
N TYR A 188 3.50 14.58 4.15
CA TYR A 188 4.34 13.41 4.36
C TYR A 188 5.19 13.51 5.63
N HIS A 189 5.79 14.67 5.89
CA HIS A 189 6.57 14.91 7.10
C HIS A 189 5.71 14.83 8.36
N LYS A 190 4.51 15.43 8.35
CA LYS A 190 3.54 15.32 9.45
C LYS A 190 3.13 13.88 9.71
N LEU A 191 2.80 13.13 8.65
CA LEU A 191 2.43 11.71 8.73
C LEU A 191 3.55 10.90 9.38
N THR A 192 4.79 11.11 8.96
CA THR A 192 5.96 10.43 9.50
C THR A 192 6.14 10.71 11.00
N GLN A 193 5.95 11.96 11.42
CA GLN A 193 6.05 12.35 12.83
C GLN A 193 4.95 11.72 13.69
N LEU A 194 3.69 11.76 13.22
CA LEU A 194 2.53 11.22 13.94
C LEU A 194 2.58 9.70 14.10
N LEU A 195 3.22 8.99 13.17
CA LEU A 195 3.30 7.53 13.15
C LEU A 195 4.58 6.97 13.78
N GLY A 196 5.38 7.79 14.45
CA GLY A 196 6.55 7.34 15.20
C GLY A 196 7.84 7.19 14.37
N GLY A 197 7.92 7.84 13.21
CA GLY A 197 9.14 7.92 12.39
C GLY A 197 9.12 7.05 11.13
N GLY A 198 10.12 7.25 10.27
CA GLY A 198 10.20 6.60 8.95
C GLY A 198 10.42 5.08 8.97
N SER A 199 10.78 4.49 10.11
CA SER A 199 10.86 3.03 10.27
C SER A 199 9.50 2.37 10.48
N MET A 200 8.53 3.10 11.05
CA MET A 200 7.19 2.60 11.35
C MET A 200 6.19 2.85 10.22
N MET A 201 6.45 3.88 9.41
CA MET A 201 5.64 4.25 8.26
C MET A 201 6.36 3.90 6.94
N LYS A 202 5.72 3.05 6.15
CA LYS A 202 6.13 2.69 4.79
C LYS A 202 5.26 3.43 3.78
N VAL A 203 5.84 3.74 2.62
CA VAL A 203 5.11 4.40 1.52
C VAL A 203 5.32 3.63 0.24
N VAL A 204 4.20 3.32 -0.42
CA VAL A 204 4.19 2.70 -1.75
C VAL A 204 3.24 3.50 -2.62
N LEU A 205 3.68 3.91 -3.80
CA LEU A 205 2.84 4.56 -4.79
C LEU A 205 2.62 3.60 -5.96
N GLY A 206 1.38 3.42 -6.37
CA GLY A 206 0.98 2.49 -7.42
C GLY A 206 -0.33 2.91 -8.07
N SER A 207 -0.81 2.12 -9.02
CA SER A 207 -2.13 2.36 -9.60
C SER A 207 -2.99 1.11 -9.56
N LEU A 208 -4.24 1.30 -9.20
CA LEU A 208 -5.28 0.27 -9.25
C LEU A 208 -6.11 0.35 -10.55
N SER A 209 -5.67 1.11 -11.56
CA SER A 209 -6.44 1.34 -12.79
C SER A 209 -6.52 0.12 -13.71
N ASP A 210 -5.51 -0.75 -13.65
CA ASP A 210 -5.40 -1.95 -14.47
C ASP A 210 -4.74 -3.06 -13.65
N SER A 211 -4.88 -4.31 -14.10
CA SER A 211 -4.41 -5.47 -13.34
C SER A 211 -2.89 -5.48 -13.17
N ARG A 212 -2.13 -5.09 -14.18
CA ARG A 212 -0.66 -5.13 -14.12
C ARG A 212 -0.13 -4.14 -13.09
N SER A 213 -0.62 -2.91 -13.13
CA SER A 213 -0.23 -1.87 -12.16
C SER A 213 -0.69 -2.24 -10.74
N ALA A 214 -1.87 -2.86 -10.61
CA ALA A 214 -2.36 -3.34 -9.32
C ALA A 214 -1.43 -4.44 -8.79
N ASP A 215 -1.08 -5.44 -9.60
CA ASP A 215 -0.19 -6.53 -9.21
C ASP A 215 1.14 -5.99 -8.68
N GLN A 216 1.75 -5.04 -9.39
CA GLN A 216 2.99 -4.40 -8.97
C GLN A 216 2.83 -3.67 -7.62
N LEU A 217 1.75 -2.92 -7.44
CA LEU A 217 1.47 -2.21 -6.19
C LEU A 217 1.36 -3.16 -5.00
N ILE A 218 0.62 -4.26 -5.13
CA ILE A 218 0.43 -5.19 -4.01
C ILE A 218 1.70 -5.97 -3.69
N VAL A 219 2.42 -6.42 -4.72
CA VAL A 219 3.71 -7.08 -4.48
C VAL A 219 4.67 -6.12 -3.77
N GLU A 220 4.71 -4.84 -4.16
CA GLU A 220 5.57 -3.86 -3.49
C GLU A 220 5.15 -3.58 -2.04
N ILE A 221 3.84 -3.46 -1.75
CA ILE A 221 3.32 -3.34 -0.38
C ILE A 221 3.81 -4.51 0.48
N PHE A 222 3.61 -5.74 0.02
CA PHE A 222 3.90 -6.91 0.83
C PHE A 222 5.38 -7.29 0.85
N ARG A 223 6.15 -6.94 -0.17
CA ARG A 223 7.62 -7.04 -0.14
C ARG A 223 8.18 -6.22 1.00
N GLN A 224 7.69 -5.00 1.19
CA GLN A 224 8.16 -4.16 2.29
C GLN A 224 7.78 -4.71 3.66
N VAL A 225 6.82 -5.64 3.80
CA VAL A 225 6.56 -6.33 5.09
C VAL A 225 7.79 -7.13 5.55
N LEU A 226 8.63 -7.61 4.62
CA LEU A 226 9.85 -8.35 4.94
C LEU A 226 11.01 -7.46 5.44
N GLN A 227 10.95 -6.17 5.16
CA GLN A 227 11.97 -5.21 5.59
C GLN A 227 11.62 -4.72 6.98
N LYS A 228 12.32 -5.19 8.02
CA LYS A 228 12.14 -4.68 9.38
C LYS A 228 12.95 -3.43 9.61
#